data_AF-A0A9Q9MK35-F1
#
_entry.id   AF-A0A9Q9MK35-F1
#
_cell.length_a   1.000
_cell.length_b   1.000
_cell.length_c   1.000
_cell.angle_alpha   90.00
_cell.angle_beta   90.00
_cell.angle_gamma   90.00
#
_symmetry.space_group_name_H-M   'P 1'
#
loop_
_entity.id
_entity.type
_entity.pdbx_description
1 polymer ?
#
loop_
_entity_poly.entity_id
_entity_poly.type
_entity_poly.pdbx_seq_one_letter_code
_entity_poly.pdbx_strand_id
1 'polypeptide(L)'
;MSDDVRLLIRYEPVIRYTAGELFLPTTVDGFLRQASLWRGAGCLVPAGELDTGTLAEHGRRLRGEPLHLRFVDRPLRGRAYRDWRRDIGATTIRPGDRLAAVGLASRLVDAALRVSLLVRGSVPGGTRAAAQVRYAARPSPDVRPYYGRVSRDGGYLVLQYWFFYAMNDWRSTFGGVNDHEADWEQVTVFVARPGGPPAWVVFSSHDKLGPELRRRWDDPELERVGEHPVVYAGAGSHAGAYRRGDYVTTVSWPWLEAAGAWWRAARRLVAPDAAAGGDGFGLPFLDYHRGDGPGIGPGERHAWTPVLIGDDTPWVRDYRGLWGLDTEDRFGGERAPAGPRYERDGTVRASWGYPVTWAGLDAEGPDPDAAAGARLREVTALIDQHRERARRLRAAAKAAGRPAPPRPDPDLVRLQAERVALQDGDPPPAPATPARRLAPPPGPARRRFLMLWSAVSASVVLGGAALIVLNPPLGVFWSAVALLGVLVAVEAVARGRLLRLLRWCVMAAVVLLTAWTLVEAAARHWRVTVAALLAVGAVALWVANLRAWLARR
;
A
#
# COMPACT_ATOMS: atom_id res chain seq x y z
N MET A 1 4.30 -36.63 -12.58
CA MET A 1 4.03 -35.21 -12.26
C MET A 1 2.52 -35.01 -12.38
N SER A 2 1.84 -34.51 -11.34
CA SER A 2 0.37 -34.34 -11.38
C SER A 2 -0.05 -33.26 -12.38
N ASP A 3 -1.30 -33.28 -12.83
CA ASP A 3 -1.84 -32.27 -13.74
C ASP A 3 -1.81 -30.86 -13.13
N ASP A 4 -2.01 -30.74 -11.81
CA ASP A 4 -1.88 -29.47 -11.09
C ASP A 4 -0.46 -28.90 -11.17
N VAL A 5 0.57 -29.74 -11.00
CA VAL A 5 1.97 -29.27 -11.13
C VAL A 5 2.26 -28.86 -12.57
N ARG A 6 1.72 -29.56 -13.58
CA ARG A 6 1.86 -29.15 -14.99
C ARG A 6 1.21 -27.79 -15.24
N LEU A 7 0.02 -27.55 -14.68
CA LEU A 7 -0.68 -26.27 -14.80
C LEU A 7 0.10 -25.14 -14.13
N LEU A 8 0.65 -25.38 -12.93
CA LEU A 8 1.48 -24.42 -12.23
C LEU A 8 2.75 -24.10 -13.01
N ILE A 9 3.48 -25.11 -13.51
CA ILE A 9 4.71 -24.88 -14.30
C ILE A 9 4.40 -24.09 -15.57
N ARG A 10 3.26 -24.36 -16.23
CA ARG A 10 2.88 -23.66 -17.47
C ARG A 10 2.76 -22.14 -17.30
N TYR A 11 2.25 -21.68 -16.15
CA TYR A 11 1.98 -20.27 -15.89
C TYR A 11 2.81 -19.71 -14.72
N GLU A 12 3.90 -20.38 -14.35
CA GLU A 12 4.76 -19.93 -13.25
C GLU A 12 5.35 -18.55 -13.56
N PRO A 13 5.42 -17.63 -12.60
CA PRO A 13 5.86 -16.26 -12.86
C PRO A 13 7.38 -16.18 -13.03
N VAL A 14 7.83 -15.12 -13.69
CA VAL A 14 9.21 -14.65 -13.65
C VAL A 14 9.29 -13.51 -12.64
N ILE A 15 10.14 -13.63 -11.62
CA ILE A 15 10.37 -12.54 -10.66
C ILE A 15 11.73 -11.90 -10.92
N ARG A 16 11.74 -10.58 -11.09
CA ARG A 16 12.95 -9.76 -11.22
C ARG A 16 13.10 -8.86 -10.00
N TYR A 17 14.24 -8.97 -9.34
CA TYR A 17 14.56 -8.24 -8.13
C TYR A 17 15.37 -6.97 -8.43
N THR A 18 15.40 -6.06 -7.47
CA THR A 18 16.25 -4.87 -7.53
C THR A 18 17.69 -5.22 -7.15
N ALA A 19 18.67 -4.59 -7.78
CA ALA A 19 20.08 -4.77 -7.43
C ALA A 19 20.33 -4.45 -5.94
N GLY A 20 21.03 -5.37 -5.26
CA GLY A 20 21.26 -5.29 -3.82
C GLY A 20 20.25 -6.07 -2.97
N GLU A 21 19.31 -6.78 -3.59
CA GLU A 21 18.43 -7.71 -2.89
C GLU A 21 19.23 -8.79 -2.14
N LEU A 22 18.93 -8.95 -0.84
CA LEU A 22 19.69 -9.84 0.04
C LEU A 22 19.02 -11.19 0.22
N PHE A 23 17.70 -11.22 0.14
CA PHE A 23 16.90 -12.40 0.41
C PHE A 23 16.11 -12.77 -0.85
N LEU A 24 16.38 -13.95 -1.39
CA LEU A 24 15.59 -14.54 -2.47
C LEU A 24 14.73 -15.67 -1.87
N PRO A 25 13.71 -16.16 -2.59
CA PRO A 25 12.85 -17.23 -2.13
C PRO A 25 13.64 -18.46 -1.67
N THR A 26 13.23 -19.03 -0.54
CA THR A 26 13.92 -20.13 0.14
C THR A 26 12.95 -21.23 0.56
N THR A 27 13.50 -22.41 0.84
CA THR A 27 12.74 -23.54 1.35
C THR A 27 12.28 -23.31 2.79
N VAL A 28 11.03 -23.68 3.08
CA VAL A 28 10.43 -23.71 4.41
C VAL A 28 11.25 -24.64 5.30
N ASP A 29 11.59 -25.84 4.81
CA ASP A 29 12.38 -26.79 5.60
C ASP A 29 13.78 -26.23 5.95
N GLY A 30 14.44 -25.55 5.02
CA GLY A 30 15.74 -24.92 5.26
C GLY A 30 15.70 -23.75 6.24
N PHE A 31 14.56 -23.06 6.33
CA PHE A 31 14.31 -22.04 7.33
C PHE A 31 14.00 -22.65 8.70
N LEU A 32 13.10 -23.64 8.75
CA LEU A 32 12.69 -24.31 9.99
C LEU A 32 13.87 -25.00 10.69
N ARG A 33 14.77 -25.64 9.94
CA ARG A 33 16.00 -26.24 10.50
C ARG A 33 16.89 -25.24 11.24
N GLN A 34 16.78 -23.95 10.94
CA GLN A 34 17.54 -22.88 11.59
C GLN A 34 16.68 -22.04 12.53
N ALA A 35 15.37 -22.28 12.59
CA ALA A 35 14.43 -21.54 13.41
C ALA A 35 14.04 -22.32 14.67
N SER A 36 13.68 -21.60 15.72
CA SER A 36 13.09 -22.15 16.93
C SER A 36 11.60 -21.81 17.01
N LEU A 37 10.82 -22.64 17.72
CA LEU A 37 9.40 -22.39 17.98
C LEU A 37 9.19 -21.91 19.41
N TRP A 38 8.41 -20.86 19.59
CA TRP A 38 8.18 -20.19 20.87
C TRP A 38 6.69 -20.04 21.17
N ARG A 39 6.38 -19.95 22.47
CA ARG A 39 5.10 -19.50 23.03
C ARG A 39 5.39 -18.39 24.04
N GLY A 40 5.05 -17.15 23.69
CA GLY A 40 5.52 -15.97 24.43
C GLY A 40 7.04 -16.01 24.59
N ALA A 41 7.55 -15.83 25.81
CA ALA A 41 8.99 -15.90 26.08
C ALA A 41 9.56 -17.32 26.26
N GLY A 42 8.75 -18.38 26.13
CA GLY A 42 9.18 -19.77 26.33
C GLY A 42 9.52 -20.47 25.01
N CYS A 43 10.75 -20.96 24.86
CA CYS A 43 11.15 -21.80 23.74
C CYS A 43 10.53 -23.20 23.90
N LEU A 44 9.76 -23.64 22.90
CA LEU A 44 9.13 -24.96 22.85
C LEU A 44 9.96 -25.98 22.09
N VAL A 45 10.54 -25.56 20.96
CA VAL A 45 11.40 -26.40 20.12
C VAL A 45 12.62 -25.57 19.74
N PRO A 46 13.85 -25.98 20.12
CA PRO A 46 15.06 -25.24 19.76
C PRO A 46 15.39 -25.37 18.27
N ALA A 47 16.25 -24.47 17.78
CA ALA A 47 16.73 -24.54 16.40
C ALA A 47 17.52 -25.84 16.17
N GLY A 48 17.31 -26.45 15.00
CA GLY A 48 17.88 -27.75 14.63
C GLY A 48 16.94 -28.94 14.86
N GLU A 49 15.95 -28.82 15.75
CA GLU A 49 14.95 -29.86 16.02
C GLU A 49 13.59 -29.60 15.35
N LEU A 50 13.39 -28.40 14.78
CA LEU A 50 12.15 -27.99 14.15
C LEU A 50 12.08 -28.37 12.66
N ASP A 51 10.98 -28.99 12.26
CA ASP A 51 10.62 -29.33 10.88
C ASP A 51 9.13 -29.09 10.62
N THR A 52 8.67 -29.36 9.39
CA THR A 52 7.25 -29.16 9.02
C THR A 52 6.28 -30.08 9.79
N GLY A 53 6.71 -31.28 10.19
CA GLY A 53 5.90 -32.24 10.93
C GLY A 53 5.69 -31.82 12.37
N THR A 54 6.78 -31.53 13.08
CA THR A 54 6.78 -31.03 14.45
C THR A 54 6.06 -29.68 14.54
N LEU A 55 6.27 -28.78 13.57
CA LEU A 55 5.54 -27.51 13.49
C LEU A 55 4.01 -27.74 13.40
N ALA A 56 3.57 -28.67 12.55
CA ALA A 56 2.15 -28.99 12.39
C ALA A 56 1.56 -29.65 13.66
N GLU A 57 2.31 -30.55 14.30
CA GLU A 57 1.89 -31.17 15.56
C GLU A 57 1.68 -30.13 16.66
N HIS A 58 2.67 -29.26 16.89
CA HIS A 58 2.57 -28.20 17.88
C HIS A 58 1.46 -27.20 17.55
N GLY A 59 1.30 -26.81 16.29
CA GLY A 59 0.21 -25.93 15.85
C GLY A 59 -1.18 -26.53 16.11
N ARG A 60 -1.33 -27.86 15.93
CA ARG A 60 -2.56 -28.59 16.23
C ARG A 60 -2.83 -28.66 17.74
N ARG A 61 -1.81 -29.00 18.53
CA ARG A 61 -1.90 -29.21 19.98
C ARG A 61 -2.13 -27.92 20.76
N LEU A 62 -1.48 -26.84 20.34
CA LEU A 62 -1.50 -25.53 21.00
C LEU A 62 -2.33 -24.52 20.20
N ARG A 63 -3.43 -24.97 19.62
CA ARG A 63 -4.31 -24.12 18.81
C ARG A 63 -4.88 -22.97 19.66
N GLY A 64 -4.74 -21.75 19.16
CA GLY A 64 -5.22 -20.53 19.83
C GLY A 64 -4.16 -19.86 20.72
N GLU A 65 -3.03 -20.53 20.97
CA GLU A 65 -1.90 -19.94 21.68
C GLU A 65 -1.09 -19.01 20.76
N PRO A 66 -0.44 -17.95 21.29
CA PRO A 66 0.38 -17.03 20.52
C PRO A 66 1.74 -17.65 20.19
N LEU A 67 1.74 -18.60 19.26
CA LEU A 67 2.95 -19.24 18.77
C LEU A 67 3.67 -18.33 17.77
N HIS A 68 5.00 -18.33 17.82
CA HIS A 68 5.82 -17.68 16.81
C HIS A 68 7.13 -18.44 16.59
N LEU A 69 7.65 -18.35 15.37
CA LEU A 69 8.99 -18.82 15.04
C LEU A 69 10.02 -17.76 15.39
N ARG A 70 11.29 -18.16 15.49
CA ARG A 70 12.40 -17.23 15.58
C ARG A 70 13.56 -17.73 14.74
N PHE A 71 13.86 -17.00 13.68
CA PHE A 71 14.95 -17.32 12.77
C PHE A 71 16.29 -16.78 13.26
N VAL A 72 16.29 -15.63 13.94
CA VAL A 72 17.49 -15.03 14.54
C VAL A 72 17.41 -15.09 16.06
N ASP A 73 18.25 -15.95 16.65
CA ASP A 73 18.37 -16.05 18.11
C ASP A 73 18.96 -14.78 18.70
N ARG A 74 20.03 -14.24 18.11
CA ARG A 74 20.69 -13.01 18.56
C ARG A 74 21.11 -12.13 17.39
N PRO A 75 20.84 -10.81 17.45
CA PRO A 75 21.33 -9.87 16.45
C PRO A 75 22.85 -9.85 16.38
N LEU A 76 23.40 -9.62 15.19
CA LEU A 76 24.84 -9.46 15.00
C LEU A 76 25.31 -8.13 15.61
N ARG A 77 26.43 -8.13 16.33
CA ARG A 77 26.96 -6.94 17.03
C ARG A 77 28.47 -6.76 16.84
N GLY A 78 28.96 -5.57 17.16
CA GLY A 78 30.40 -5.28 17.29
C GLY A 78 31.21 -5.55 16.01
N ARG A 79 32.29 -6.32 16.14
CA ARG A 79 33.20 -6.64 15.03
C ARG A 79 32.52 -7.46 13.95
N ALA A 80 31.75 -8.48 14.33
CA ALA A 80 31.04 -9.35 13.39
C ALA A 80 30.08 -8.58 12.48
N TYR A 81 29.37 -7.59 13.03
CA TYR A 81 28.51 -6.71 12.23
C TYR A 81 29.31 -5.85 11.23
N ARG A 82 30.46 -5.30 11.65
CA ARG A 82 31.32 -4.51 10.77
C ARG A 82 31.95 -5.34 9.67
N ASP A 83 32.38 -6.56 10.00
CA ASP A 83 32.96 -7.50 9.04
C ASP A 83 31.91 -7.87 7.99
N TRP A 84 30.72 -8.31 8.41
CA TRP A 84 29.60 -8.57 7.52
C TRP A 84 29.24 -7.38 6.61
N ARG A 85 29.20 -6.16 7.17
CA ARG A 85 28.88 -4.94 6.40
C ARG A 85 29.93 -4.63 5.34
N ARG A 86 31.20 -4.93 5.62
CA ARG A 86 32.29 -4.79 4.63
C ARG A 86 32.13 -5.83 3.53
N ASP A 87 31.82 -7.07 3.89
CA ASP A 87 31.77 -8.20 2.95
C ASP A 87 30.58 -8.09 1.98
N ILE A 88 29.42 -7.63 2.45
CA ILE A 88 28.24 -7.44 1.61
C ILE A 88 28.31 -6.20 0.71
N GLY A 89 29.29 -5.32 0.96
CA GLY A 89 29.45 -4.05 0.25
C GLY A 89 28.36 -3.03 0.57
N ALA A 90 28.47 -1.84 -0.05
CA ALA A 90 27.38 -0.88 -0.03
C ALA A 90 26.28 -1.34 -0.99
N THR A 91 25.09 -1.67 -0.48
CA THR A 91 23.91 -1.80 -1.34
C THR A 91 23.75 -0.49 -2.12
N THR A 92 23.45 -0.59 -3.42
CA THR A 92 23.57 0.49 -4.41
C THR A 92 22.61 1.65 -4.18
N ILE A 93 21.59 1.49 -3.33
CA ILE A 93 20.55 2.48 -3.09
C ILE A 93 20.89 3.31 -1.84
N ARG A 94 21.35 4.55 -2.07
CA ARG A 94 21.72 5.46 -0.98
C ARG A 94 20.48 6.05 -0.30
N PRO A 95 20.41 6.07 1.06
CA PRO A 95 19.26 6.59 1.82
C PRO A 95 18.83 8.03 1.48
N GLY A 96 19.71 8.86 0.92
CA GLY A 96 19.44 10.26 0.58
C GLY A 96 18.39 10.44 -0.54
N ASP A 97 18.23 9.45 -1.41
CA ASP A 97 17.32 9.55 -2.57
C ASP A 97 15.85 9.61 -2.16
N ARG A 98 15.54 8.98 -1.03
CA ARG A 98 14.21 8.92 -0.42
C ARG A 98 13.71 10.29 0.04
N LEU A 99 14.51 11.01 0.83
CA LEU A 99 14.09 12.28 1.45
C LEU A 99 13.95 13.41 0.42
N ALA A 100 14.69 13.31 -0.69
CA ALA A 100 14.54 14.22 -1.83
C ALA A 100 13.21 14.00 -2.59
N ALA A 101 12.63 12.79 -2.54
CA ALA A 101 11.40 12.45 -3.26
C ALA A 101 10.13 12.97 -2.56
N VAL A 102 10.10 12.98 -1.22
CA VAL A 102 8.87 13.26 -0.41
C VAL A 102 8.89 14.65 0.25
N GLY A 103 7.73 15.33 0.34
CA GLY A 103 7.62 16.71 0.85
C GLY A 103 7.93 16.87 2.34
N LEU A 104 8.17 18.10 2.84
CA LEU A 104 8.46 18.38 4.28
C LEU A 104 7.50 17.70 5.25
N ALA A 105 6.19 17.77 5.00
CA ALA A 105 5.18 17.15 5.86
C ALA A 105 5.39 15.64 6.02
N SER A 106 5.63 14.93 4.91
CA SER A 106 5.91 13.49 4.92
C SER A 106 7.20 13.15 5.66
N ARG A 107 8.22 14.03 5.60
CA ARG A 107 9.50 13.85 6.29
C ARG A 107 9.37 14.01 7.81
N LEU A 108 8.56 14.95 8.27
CA LEU A 108 8.29 15.14 9.70
C LEU A 108 7.56 13.95 10.29
N VAL A 109 6.58 13.40 9.56
CA VAL A 109 5.90 12.20 10.03
C VAL A 109 6.85 10.99 9.99
N ASP A 110 7.67 10.79 8.95
CA ASP A 110 8.71 9.73 8.96
C ASP A 110 9.61 9.82 10.19
N ALA A 111 10.08 11.03 10.54
CA ALA A 111 10.89 11.23 11.74
C ALA A 111 10.14 10.84 13.02
N ALA A 112 8.87 11.24 13.16
CA ALA A 112 8.04 10.87 14.30
C ALA A 112 7.86 9.35 14.44
N LEU A 113 7.85 8.61 13.33
CA LEU A 113 7.70 7.15 13.33
C LEU A 113 8.97 6.41 13.63
N ARG A 114 10.10 6.92 13.17
CA ARG A 114 11.40 6.42 13.61
C ARG A 114 11.57 6.60 15.11
N VAL A 115 11.07 7.70 15.66
CA VAL A 115 11.01 7.92 17.11
C VAL A 115 10.02 6.97 17.77
N SER A 116 8.85 6.69 17.17
CA SER A 116 7.87 5.78 17.77
C SER A 116 8.38 4.35 17.92
N LEU A 117 9.32 3.91 17.06
CA LEU A 117 10.02 2.61 17.21
C LEU A 117 10.74 2.44 18.55
N LEU A 118 11.05 3.53 19.27
CA LEU A 118 11.62 3.45 20.62
C LEU A 118 10.63 2.88 21.65
N VAL A 119 9.32 2.95 21.37
CA VAL A 119 8.26 2.63 22.34
C VAL A 119 7.40 1.44 21.89
N ARG A 120 7.22 1.22 20.59
CA ARG A 120 6.26 0.23 20.06
C ARG A 120 6.81 -1.19 19.84
N GLY A 121 8.07 -1.45 20.19
CA GLY A 121 8.78 -2.68 19.78
C GLY A 121 9.30 -2.55 18.34
N SER A 122 10.49 -3.10 18.07
CA SER A 122 11.09 -3.09 16.74
C SER A 122 12.08 -4.23 16.58
N VAL A 123 12.33 -4.63 15.34
CA VAL A 123 13.39 -5.59 15.05
C VAL A 123 14.73 -4.99 15.48
N PRO A 124 15.50 -5.66 16.36
CA PRO A 124 16.74 -5.12 16.85
C PRO A 124 17.76 -4.85 15.73
N GLY A 125 18.57 -3.80 15.92
CA GLY A 125 19.71 -3.53 15.04
C GLY A 125 20.64 -4.74 14.97
N GLY A 126 20.98 -5.17 13.75
CA GLY A 126 21.82 -6.33 13.49
C GLY A 126 21.06 -7.64 13.25
N THR A 127 19.73 -7.68 13.41
CA THR A 127 18.91 -8.86 13.07
C THR A 127 19.01 -9.18 11.58
N ARG A 128 18.86 -8.18 10.71
CA ARG A 128 19.09 -8.35 9.26
C ARG A 128 20.44 -9.02 8.96
N ALA A 129 21.50 -8.56 9.61
CA ALA A 129 22.85 -9.10 9.39
C ALA A 129 22.94 -10.57 9.81
N ALA A 130 22.40 -10.90 10.98
CA ALA A 130 22.36 -12.28 11.45
C ALA A 130 21.48 -13.17 10.55
N ALA A 131 20.32 -12.67 10.11
CA ALA A 131 19.44 -13.35 9.16
C ALA A 131 20.15 -13.61 7.82
N GLN A 132 20.88 -12.63 7.29
CA GLN A 132 21.62 -12.78 6.04
C GLN A 132 22.73 -13.82 6.15
N VAL A 133 23.47 -13.85 7.27
CA VAL A 133 24.49 -14.90 7.51
C VAL A 133 23.86 -16.29 7.53
N ARG A 134 22.74 -16.46 8.24
CA ARG A 134 21.99 -17.73 8.28
C ARG A 134 21.40 -18.12 6.92
N TYR A 135 20.84 -17.14 6.21
CA TYR A 135 20.31 -17.34 4.86
C TYR A 135 21.41 -17.74 3.87
N ALA A 136 22.59 -17.14 3.93
CA ALA A 136 23.72 -17.49 3.08
C ALA A 136 24.27 -18.89 3.40
N ALA A 137 24.24 -19.30 4.67
CA ALA A 137 24.66 -20.62 5.14
C ALA A 137 23.57 -21.71 5.02
N ARG A 138 22.42 -21.40 4.42
CA ARG A 138 21.29 -22.33 4.36
C ARG A 138 21.62 -23.59 3.54
N PRO A 139 20.98 -24.73 3.84
CA PRO A 139 21.07 -25.91 3.00
C PRO A 139 20.48 -25.64 1.61
N SER A 140 21.07 -26.23 0.57
CA SER A 140 20.59 -26.12 -0.82
C SER A 140 20.45 -24.67 -1.32
N PRO A 141 21.53 -23.86 -1.30
CA PRO A 141 21.49 -22.43 -1.66
C PRO A 141 21.14 -22.17 -3.13
N ASP A 142 21.07 -23.20 -3.98
CA ASP A 142 20.68 -23.09 -5.39
C ASP A 142 19.19 -23.37 -5.62
N VAL A 143 18.50 -24.00 -4.68
CA VAL A 143 17.06 -24.28 -4.79
C VAL A 143 16.26 -23.00 -4.59
N ARG A 144 15.34 -22.71 -5.52
CA ARG A 144 14.39 -21.59 -5.42
C ARG A 144 12.98 -22.16 -5.53
N PRO A 145 12.30 -22.41 -4.40
CA PRO A 145 10.95 -22.93 -4.46
C PRO A 145 9.92 -21.83 -4.64
N TYR A 146 8.81 -22.18 -5.29
CA TYR A 146 7.52 -21.58 -5.01
C TYR A 146 6.59 -22.64 -4.45
N TYR A 147 5.64 -22.22 -3.63
CA TYR A 147 4.59 -23.10 -3.12
C TYR A 147 3.31 -22.88 -3.91
N GLY A 148 2.96 -23.86 -4.75
CA GLY A 148 1.84 -23.77 -5.67
C GLY A 148 0.57 -24.35 -5.07
N ARG A 149 -0.56 -23.67 -5.22
CA ARG A 149 -1.90 -24.17 -4.89
C ARG A 149 -2.81 -24.01 -6.09
N VAL A 150 -3.52 -25.09 -6.44
CA VAL A 150 -4.57 -25.09 -7.46
C VAL A 150 -5.92 -25.20 -6.76
N SER A 151 -6.84 -24.29 -7.07
CA SER A 151 -8.19 -24.29 -6.49
C SER A 151 -9.24 -23.82 -7.50
N ARG A 152 -10.51 -23.95 -7.16
CA ARG A 152 -11.63 -23.43 -7.95
C ARG A 152 -12.48 -22.53 -7.07
N ASP A 153 -12.75 -21.32 -7.56
CA ASP A 153 -13.53 -20.31 -6.84
C ASP A 153 -14.20 -19.38 -7.86
N GLY A 154 -15.43 -18.95 -7.61
CA GLY A 154 -16.16 -18.00 -8.48
C GLY A 154 -16.24 -18.39 -9.97
N GLY A 155 -16.19 -19.68 -10.30
CA GLY A 155 -16.14 -20.19 -11.68
C GLY A 155 -14.77 -20.09 -12.37
N TYR A 156 -13.75 -19.62 -11.67
CA TYR A 156 -12.36 -19.60 -12.11
C TYR A 156 -11.59 -20.84 -11.63
N LEU A 157 -10.65 -21.30 -12.45
CA LEU A 157 -9.52 -22.08 -11.97
C LEU A 157 -8.44 -21.12 -11.47
N VAL A 158 -8.03 -21.24 -10.22
CA VAL A 158 -7.12 -20.32 -9.53
C VAL A 158 -5.79 -21.02 -9.27
N LEU A 159 -4.71 -20.45 -9.82
CA LEU A 159 -3.34 -20.92 -9.65
C LEU A 159 -2.59 -19.92 -8.78
N GLN A 160 -2.30 -20.28 -7.53
CA GLN A 160 -1.59 -19.43 -6.58
C GLN A 160 -0.13 -19.89 -6.46
N TYR A 161 0.79 -18.94 -6.52
CA TYR A 161 2.22 -19.13 -6.35
C TYR A 161 2.66 -18.33 -5.14
N TRP A 162 3.08 -19.01 -4.08
CA TRP A 162 3.55 -18.37 -2.85
C TRP A 162 5.08 -18.40 -2.76
N PHE A 163 5.68 -17.27 -2.41
CA PHE A 163 7.13 -17.08 -2.29
C PHE A 163 7.47 -16.81 -0.84
N PHE A 164 8.38 -17.62 -0.31
CA PHE A 164 8.81 -17.51 1.08
C PHE A 164 10.21 -16.93 1.18
N TYR A 165 10.36 -15.83 1.89
CA TYR A 165 11.65 -15.18 2.13
C TYR A 165 12.03 -15.36 3.60
N ALA A 166 13.33 -15.40 3.90
CA ALA A 166 13.79 -15.55 5.29
C ALA A 166 13.65 -14.26 6.12
N MET A 167 13.58 -13.10 5.46
CA MET A 167 13.55 -11.79 6.09
C MET A 167 12.97 -10.78 5.10
N ASN A 168 12.11 -9.88 5.58
CA ASN A 168 11.81 -8.60 4.97
C ASN A 168 12.72 -7.54 5.62
N ASP A 169 13.56 -6.89 4.81
CA ASP A 169 14.54 -5.92 5.29
C ASP A 169 14.35 -4.53 4.67
N TRP A 170 13.10 -4.24 4.29
CA TRP A 170 12.72 -3.04 3.56
C TRP A 170 13.24 -1.78 4.24
N ARG A 171 13.07 -1.64 5.56
CA ARG A 171 13.55 -0.47 6.34
C ARG A 171 15.06 -0.41 6.42
N SER A 172 15.72 -1.52 6.76
CA SER A 172 17.15 -1.53 7.10
C SER A 172 18.09 -1.60 5.91
N THR A 173 17.63 -2.07 4.74
CA THR A 173 18.41 -2.10 3.48
C THR A 173 17.99 -1.02 2.50
N PHE A 174 16.67 -0.82 2.31
CA PHE A 174 16.14 0.06 1.25
C PHE A 174 15.48 1.33 1.78
N GLY A 175 15.40 1.49 3.10
CA GLY A 175 14.81 2.67 3.72
C GLY A 175 13.29 2.73 3.60
N GLY A 176 12.62 1.59 3.50
CA GLY A 176 11.18 1.43 3.59
C GLY A 176 10.63 1.59 5.02
N VAL A 177 9.51 0.90 5.28
CA VAL A 177 8.69 1.09 6.49
C VAL A 177 9.14 0.22 7.64
N ASN A 178 9.39 -1.05 7.37
CA ASN A 178 9.56 -2.08 8.37
C ASN A 178 10.69 -3.06 8.04
N ASP A 179 11.14 -3.76 9.08
CA ASP A 179 11.83 -5.04 8.95
C ASP A 179 11.00 -6.11 9.67
N HIS A 180 11.02 -7.35 9.20
CA HIS A 180 10.55 -8.50 9.97
C HIS A 180 11.19 -9.81 9.51
N GLU A 181 11.28 -10.76 10.43
CA GLU A 181 11.66 -12.13 10.08
C GLU A 181 10.56 -12.77 9.23
N ALA A 182 11.00 -13.53 8.24
CA ALA A 182 10.21 -14.09 7.16
C ALA A 182 9.39 -13.11 6.32
N ASP A 183 9.03 -13.55 5.13
CA ASP A 183 8.03 -12.88 4.31
C ASP A 183 7.28 -13.89 3.43
N TRP A 184 6.00 -13.60 3.16
CA TRP A 184 5.15 -14.41 2.29
C TRP A 184 4.47 -13.50 1.27
N GLU A 185 4.88 -13.63 0.01
CA GLU A 185 4.27 -12.93 -1.13
C GLU A 185 3.60 -13.92 -2.07
N GLN A 186 2.70 -13.44 -2.93
CA GLN A 186 2.00 -14.27 -3.88
C GLN A 186 1.80 -13.64 -5.26
N VAL A 187 1.77 -14.52 -6.25
CA VAL A 187 1.18 -14.26 -7.56
C VAL A 187 -0.01 -15.20 -7.70
N THR A 188 -1.15 -14.69 -8.14
CA THR A 188 -2.32 -15.52 -8.44
C THR A 188 -2.76 -15.33 -9.88
N VAL A 189 -2.88 -16.42 -10.62
CA VAL A 189 -3.35 -16.46 -12.01
C VAL A 189 -4.75 -17.08 -12.04
N PHE A 190 -5.68 -16.41 -12.70
CA PHE A 190 -7.07 -16.84 -12.83
C PHE A 190 -7.35 -17.27 -14.27
N VAL A 191 -7.78 -18.50 -14.44
CA VAL A 191 -8.16 -19.08 -15.73
C VAL A 191 -9.68 -19.22 -15.76
N ALA A 192 -10.32 -18.47 -16.65
CA ALA A 192 -11.78 -18.44 -16.77
C ALA A 192 -12.35 -19.65 -17.53
N ARG A 193 -11.65 -20.10 -18.57
CA ARG A 193 -12.07 -21.22 -19.43
C ARG A 193 -11.07 -22.36 -19.34
N PRO A 194 -11.49 -23.60 -19.01
CA PRO A 194 -10.60 -24.76 -19.02
C PRO A 194 -9.90 -24.90 -20.38
N GLY A 195 -8.56 -25.04 -20.37
CA GLY A 195 -7.75 -25.13 -21.59
C GLY A 195 -7.52 -23.80 -22.34
N GLY A 196 -8.23 -22.73 -21.96
CA GLY A 196 -7.99 -21.38 -22.46
C GLY A 196 -6.79 -20.70 -21.78
N PRO A 197 -6.34 -19.55 -22.32
CA PRO A 197 -5.33 -18.73 -21.65
C PRO A 197 -5.89 -18.17 -20.33
N PRO A 198 -5.02 -17.73 -19.42
CA PRO A 198 -5.46 -17.00 -18.24
C PRO A 198 -6.24 -15.74 -18.63
N ALA A 199 -7.19 -15.36 -17.77
CA ALA A 199 -7.99 -14.15 -17.93
C ALA A 199 -7.39 -13.00 -17.10
N TRP A 200 -6.91 -13.29 -15.89
CA TRP A 200 -6.41 -12.29 -14.96
C TRP A 200 -5.17 -12.79 -14.22
N VAL A 201 -4.36 -11.84 -13.79
CA VAL A 201 -3.24 -12.09 -12.88
C VAL A 201 -3.22 -11.02 -11.80
N VAL A 202 -2.85 -11.42 -10.59
CA VAL A 202 -2.79 -10.58 -9.39
C VAL A 202 -1.43 -10.74 -8.74
N PHE A 203 -0.79 -9.63 -8.43
CA PHE A 203 0.45 -9.60 -7.65
C PHE A 203 0.14 -8.99 -6.27
N SER A 204 0.50 -9.66 -5.17
CA SER A 204 0.35 -9.05 -3.84
C SER A 204 1.22 -7.81 -3.71
N SER A 205 0.73 -6.79 -3.00
CA SER A 205 1.46 -5.53 -2.82
C SER A 205 1.01 -4.86 -1.52
N HIS A 206 1.74 -5.11 -0.43
CA HIS A 206 1.40 -4.60 0.91
C HIS A 206 -0.03 -4.97 1.31
N ASP A 207 -0.73 -4.08 2.03
CA ASP A 207 -2.12 -4.27 2.49
C ASP A 207 -3.18 -3.92 1.41
N LYS A 208 -2.78 -3.82 0.14
CA LYS A 208 -3.74 -3.52 -0.94
C LYS A 208 -4.69 -4.68 -1.16
N LEU A 209 -5.89 -4.38 -1.64
CA LEU A 209 -6.96 -5.35 -1.89
C LEU A 209 -7.72 -4.99 -3.18
N GLY A 210 -8.38 -5.97 -3.77
CA GLY A 210 -9.38 -5.74 -4.81
C GLY A 210 -8.80 -5.32 -6.16
N PRO A 211 -9.54 -4.50 -6.95
CA PRO A 211 -9.22 -4.20 -8.35
C PRO A 211 -7.86 -3.56 -8.59
N GLU A 212 -7.25 -2.94 -7.58
CA GLU A 212 -5.93 -2.30 -7.71
C GLU A 212 -4.81 -3.31 -7.94
N LEU A 213 -4.97 -4.53 -7.41
CA LEU A 213 -3.96 -5.58 -7.46
C LEU A 213 -3.96 -6.38 -8.76
N ARG A 214 -5.04 -6.33 -9.55
CA ARG A 214 -5.23 -7.20 -10.71
C ARG A 214 -4.89 -6.52 -12.02
N ARG A 215 -4.44 -7.30 -13.01
CA ARG A 215 -4.39 -6.91 -14.41
C ARG A 215 -4.99 -8.00 -15.26
N ARG A 216 -5.58 -7.61 -16.38
CA ARG A 216 -6.00 -8.57 -17.40
C ARG A 216 -4.77 -9.25 -17.98
N TRP A 217 -4.94 -10.48 -18.46
CA TRP A 217 -3.83 -11.20 -19.08
C TRP A 217 -3.34 -10.58 -20.40
N ASP A 218 -4.21 -9.87 -21.10
CA ASP A 218 -3.92 -9.13 -22.34
C ASP A 218 -3.51 -7.67 -22.10
N ASP A 219 -3.35 -7.25 -20.85
CA ASP A 219 -3.00 -5.88 -20.50
C ASP A 219 -1.58 -5.52 -21.03
N PRO A 220 -1.42 -4.41 -21.78
CA PRO A 220 -0.11 -4.01 -22.31
C PRO A 220 0.88 -3.59 -21.22
N GLU A 221 0.43 -3.32 -20.00
CA GLU A 221 1.29 -3.09 -18.84
C GLU A 221 1.85 -4.39 -18.24
N LEU A 222 1.24 -5.55 -18.55
CA LEU A 222 1.70 -6.86 -18.09
C LEU A 222 2.77 -7.41 -19.04
N GLU A 223 4.02 -7.35 -18.60
CA GLU A 223 5.11 -8.04 -19.28
C GLU A 223 5.02 -9.56 -19.06
N ARG A 224 5.29 -10.33 -20.12
CA ARG A 224 5.30 -11.79 -20.11
C ARG A 224 6.50 -12.34 -20.88
N VAL A 225 7.07 -13.43 -20.39
CA VAL A 225 8.03 -14.28 -21.13
C VAL A 225 7.27 -15.53 -21.56
N GLY A 226 6.81 -15.60 -22.81
CA GLY A 226 5.88 -16.65 -23.22
C GLY A 226 4.56 -16.59 -22.44
N GLU A 227 4.20 -17.68 -21.75
CA GLU A 227 3.01 -17.75 -20.88
C GLU A 227 3.29 -17.37 -19.42
N HIS A 228 4.50 -16.87 -19.12
CA HIS A 228 4.96 -16.57 -17.77
C HIS A 228 4.85 -15.07 -17.45
N PRO A 229 4.04 -14.65 -16.46
CA PRO A 229 3.90 -13.24 -16.10
C PRO A 229 5.16 -12.74 -15.39
N VAL A 230 5.65 -11.56 -15.75
CA VAL A 230 6.81 -10.92 -15.13
C VAL A 230 6.37 -10.03 -13.98
N VAL A 231 6.95 -10.27 -12.81
CA VAL A 231 6.77 -9.49 -11.58
C VAL A 231 8.05 -8.75 -11.27
N TYR A 232 7.94 -7.45 -11.03
CA TYR A 232 9.03 -6.66 -10.47
C TYR A 232 8.85 -6.59 -8.95
N ALA A 233 9.67 -7.34 -8.20
CA ALA A 233 9.60 -7.38 -6.74
C ALA A 233 10.17 -6.09 -6.13
N GLY A 234 9.46 -5.58 -5.11
CA GLY A 234 9.87 -4.44 -4.30
C GLY A 234 11.09 -4.80 -3.47
N ALA A 235 12.09 -3.92 -3.47
CA ALA A 235 13.37 -4.21 -2.83
C ALA A 235 13.23 -4.34 -1.31
N GLY A 236 13.51 -5.53 -0.78
CA GLY A 236 13.36 -5.91 0.63
C GLY A 236 11.92 -6.02 1.14
N SER A 237 10.95 -5.35 0.50
CA SER A 237 9.51 -5.47 0.79
C SER A 237 8.85 -6.66 0.09
N HIS A 238 9.46 -7.12 -0.99
CA HIS A 238 9.01 -8.18 -1.90
C HIS A 238 7.67 -7.96 -2.61
N ALA A 239 6.97 -6.86 -2.32
CA ALA A 239 5.72 -6.47 -2.96
C ALA A 239 5.81 -6.52 -4.49
N GLY A 240 4.79 -7.01 -5.17
CA GLY A 240 4.77 -7.13 -6.63
C GLY A 240 4.36 -5.84 -7.34
N ALA A 241 4.99 -5.58 -8.49
CA ALA A 241 4.58 -4.56 -9.44
C ALA A 241 4.62 -5.07 -10.88
N TYR A 242 3.68 -4.60 -11.71
CA TYR A 242 3.58 -4.93 -13.14
C TYR A 242 4.66 -4.27 -14.00
N ARG A 243 5.20 -3.13 -13.53
CA ARG A 243 6.18 -2.35 -14.28
C ARG A 243 7.37 -2.03 -13.41
N ARG A 244 8.54 -2.01 -14.03
CA ARG A 244 9.74 -1.48 -13.39
C ARG A 244 9.54 -0.02 -12.95
N GLY A 245 10.12 0.38 -11.83
CA GLY A 245 10.17 1.77 -11.40
C GLY A 245 10.25 1.97 -9.89
N ASP A 246 10.34 3.24 -9.51
CA ASP A 246 10.33 3.68 -8.13
C ASP A 246 8.93 4.26 -7.82
N TYR A 247 8.25 3.68 -6.84
CA TYR A 247 6.85 3.99 -6.52
C TYR A 247 6.75 4.65 -5.15
N VAL A 248 5.89 5.66 -5.05
CA VAL A 248 5.47 6.15 -3.74
C VAL A 248 4.30 5.29 -3.30
N THR A 249 4.53 4.42 -2.32
CA THR A 249 3.48 3.63 -1.69
C THR A 249 3.03 4.31 -0.41
N THR A 250 1.73 4.25 -0.12
CA THR A 250 1.16 4.79 1.11
C THR A 250 0.75 3.63 2.00
N VAL A 251 1.39 3.49 3.15
CA VAL A 251 0.93 2.55 4.17
C VAL A 251 -0.09 3.28 5.03
N SER A 252 -1.32 2.77 5.06
CA SER A 252 -2.42 3.27 5.90
C SER A 252 -2.32 2.65 7.29
N TRP A 253 -2.59 3.44 8.34
CA TRP A 253 -2.70 2.91 9.70
C TRP A 253 -4.10 3.11 10.27
N PRO A 254 -4.57 2.20 11.14
CA PRO A 254 -5.94 2.24 11.66
C PRO A 254 -6.34 3.59 12.28
N TRP A 255 -5.43 4.23 13.01
CA TRP A 255 -5.69 5.53 13.63
C TRP A 255 -5.67 6.71 12.63
N LEU A 256 -4.89 6.60 11.55
CA LEU A 256 -4.90 7.58 10.46
C LEU A 256 -6.21 7.50 9.66
N GLU A 257 -6.76 6.30 9.48
CA GLU A 257 -8.07 6.12 8.85
C GLU A 257 -9.22 6.67 9.72
N ALA A 258 -9.14 6.49 11.04
CA ALA A 258 -10.10 7.09 11.97
C ALA A 258 -10.05 8.63 11.93
N ALA A 259 -8.85 9.22 11.97
CA ALA A 259 -8.68 10.67 11.83
C ALA A 259 -9.15 11.17 10.45
N GLY A 260 -8.88 10.41 9.39
CA GLY A 260 -9.37 10.66 8.04
C GLY A 260 -10.90 10.60 7.94
N ALA A 261 -11.54 9.66 8.63
CA ALA A 261 -13.00 9.56 8.70
C ALA A 261 -13.62 10.76 9.40
N TRP A 262 -13.06 11.22 10.53
CA TRP A 262 -13.44 12.45 11.19
C TRP A 262 -13.28 13.67 10.29
N TRP A 263 -12.18 13.77 9.56
CA TRP A 263 -11.94 14.88 8.63
C TRP A 263 -12.90 14.85 7.43
N ARG A 264 -13.19 13.67 6.87
CA ARG A 264 -14.21 13.47 5.82
C ARG A 264 -15.60 13.86 6.32
N ALA A 265 -15.96 13.45 7.55
CA ALA A 265 -17.21 13.82 8.19
C ALA A 265 -17.32 15.34 8.41
N ALA A 266 -16.25 15.97 8.91
CA ALA A 266 -16.18 17.43 9.07
C ALA A 266 -16.28 18.18 7.74
N ARG A 267 -15.61 17.69 6.67
CA ARG A 267 -15.72 18.29 5.33
C ARG A 267 -17.12 18.15 4.73
N ARG A 268 -17.83 17.06 4.99
CA ARG A 268 -19.23 16.88 4.56
C ARG A 268 -20.18 17.90 5.20
N LEU A 269 -19.88 18.37 6.41
CA LEU A 269 -20.66 19.43 7.07
C LEU A 269 -20.46 20.81 6.45
N VAL A 270 -19.31 21.06 5.81
CA VAL A 270 -18.94 22.38 5.26
C VAL A 270 -19.08 22.44 3.73
N ALA A 271 -18.96 21.31 3.03
CA ALA A 271 -19.07 21.22 1.57
C ALA A 271 -19.62 19.85 1.14
N PRO A 272 -20.96 19.64 1.18
CA PRO A 272 -21.59 18.35 0.90
C PRO A 272 -21.38 17.83 -0.53
N ASP A 273 -21.11 18.71 -1.50
CA ASP A 273 -20.93 18.37 -2.92
C ASP A 273 -19.46 18.20 -3.35
N ALA A 274 -18.50 18.30 -2.42
CA ALA A 274 -17.10 18.07 -2.75
C ALA A 274 -16.89 16.58 -3.04
N ALA A 275 -16.65 16.24 -4.31
CA ALA A 275 -16.34 14.88 -4.75
C ALA A 275 -15.30 14.22 -3.82
N ALA A 276 -15.57 13.00 -3.41
CA ALA A 276 -14.68 12.14 -2.63
C ALA A 276 -13.48 11.72 -3.48
N GLY A 277 -12.61 12.68 -3.81
CA GLY A 277 -11.37 12.48 -4.54
C GLY A 277 -10.22 12.95 -3.67
N GLY A 278 -9.86 12.13 -2.69
CA GLY A 278 -8.69 12.34 -1.86
C GLY A 278 -8.18 10.99 -1.41
N ASP A 279 -7.07 10.57 -2.00
CA ASP A 279 -6.27 9.42 -1.56
C ASP A 279 -6.12 9.49 -0.03
N GLY A 280 -6.27 8.34 0.63
CA GLY A 280 -6.29 8.22 2.09
C GLY A 280 -5.11 8.88 2.79
N PHE A 281 -5.26 9.13 4.09
CA PHE A 281 -4.17 9.61 4.94
C PHE A 281 -3.15 8.48 5.16
N GLY A 282 -2.31 8.23 4.16
CA GLY A 282 -1.22 7.27 4.22
C GLY A 282 0.13 7.97 4.07
N LEU A 283 1.16 7.41 4.68
CA LEU A 283 2.49 8.01 4.65
C LEU A 283 3.28 7.52 3.46
N PRO A 284 3.88 8.42 2.66
CA PRO A 284 4.57 8.03 1.44
C PRO A 284 5.93 7.42 1.77
N PHE A 285 6.09 6.15 1.42
CA PHE A 285 7.35 5.44 1.40
C PHE A 285 7.74 5.12 -0.04
N LEU A 286 9.04 4.95 -0.26
CA LEU A 286 9.57 4.62 -1.57
C LEU A 286 9.72 3.10 -1.66
N ASP A 287 9.11 2.52 -2.69
CA ASP A 287 9.23 1.12 -3.02
C ASP A 287 9.94 0.98 -4.37
N TYR A 288 11.01 0.18 -4.41
CA TYR A 288 11.90 0.08 -5.57
C TYR A 288 11.66 -1.24 -6.29
N HIS A 289 11.06 -1.16 -7.48
CA HIS A 289 10.77 -2.31 -8.32
C HIS A 289 11.60 -2.21 -9.59
N ARG A 290 12.93 -2.18 -9.51
CA ARG A 290 13.78 -1.81 -10.66
C ARG A 290 14.02 -2.96 -11.62
N GLY A 291 14.07 -4.20 -11.11
CA GLY A 291 14.34 -5.39 -11.91
C GLY A 291 15.74 -5.44 -12.52
N ASP A 292 16.69 -4.70 -11.95
CA ASP A 292 18.10 -4.61 -12.37
C ASP A 292 19.03 -5.56 -11.59
N GLY A 293 18.46 -6.42 -10.75
CA GLY A 293 19.15 -7.44 -9.95
C GLY A 293 18.92 -8.87 -10.47
N PRO A 294 19.03 -9.88 -9.59
CA PRO A 294 18.78 -11.27 -9.96
C PRO A 294 17.35 -11.50 -10.46
N GLY A 295 17.18 -12.45 -11.38
CA GLY A 295 15.88 -12.98 -11.79
C GLY A 295 15.72 -14.46 -11.41
N ILE A 296 14.47 -14.89 -11.24
CA ILE A 296 14.07 -16.27 -11.00
C ILE A 296 12.85 -16.62 -11.87
N GLY A 297 12.88 -17.78 -12.51
CA GLY A 297 11.81 -18.32 -13.33
C GLY A 297 12.25 -18.57 -14.77
N PRO A 298 11.28 -18.88 -15.65
CA PRO A 298 11.57 -19.20 -17.04
C PRO A 298 12.35 -18.11 -17.77
N GLY A 299 13.50 -18.48 -18.34
CA GLY A 299 14.38 -17.56 -19.05
C GLY A 299 15.32 -16.73 -18.15
N GLU A 300 15.27 -16.89 -16.83
CA GLU A 300 16.17 -16.24 -15.89
C GLU A 300 17.32 -17.17 -15.45
N ARG A 301 18.30 -16.61 -14.73
CA ARG A 301 19.48 -17.36 -14.24
C ARG A 301 19.11 -18.51 -13.29
N HIS A 302 18.08 -18.33 -12.48
CA HIS A 302 17.62 -19.36 -11.53
C HIS A 302 16.25 -19.87 -11.97
N ALA A 303 16.07 -21.19 -11.99
CA ALA A 303 14.78 -21.82 -12.25
C ALA A 303 14.01 -22.07 -10.96
N TRP A 304 12.69 -22.21 -11.08
CA TRP A 304 11.84 -22.60 -9.97
C TRP A 304 11.94 -24.09 -9.63
N THR A 305 11.63 -24.40 -8.38
CA THR A 305 11.37 -25.76 -7.90
C THR A 305 9.93 -25.81 -7.35
N PRO A 306 8.96 -26.34 -8.09
CA PRO A 306 7.56 -26.33 -7.67
C PRO A 306 7.34 -27.22 -6.44
N VAL A 307 6.67 -26.68 -5.42
CA VAL A 307 6.21 -27.43 -4.23
C VAL A 307 4.70 -27.30 -4.14
N LEU A 308 3.97 -28.41 -4.28
CA LEU A 308 2.51 -28.38 -4.17
C LEU A 308 2.09 -28.22 -2.70
N ILE A 309 1.21 -27.27 -2.42
CA ILE A 309 0.56 -27.07 -1.12
C ILE A 309 -0.95 -26.95 -1.29
N GLY A 310 -1.69 -27.28 -0.23
CA GLY A 310 -3.14 -27.29 -0.25
C GLY A 310 -3.73 -27.16 1.14
N ASP A 311 -5.07 -27.26 1.21
CA ASP A 311 -5.81 -27.18 2.46
C ASP A 311 -5.53 -28.35 3.41
N ASP A 312 -4.98 -29.45 2.89
CA ASP A 312 -4.61 -30.69 3.56
C ASP A 312 -3.14 -30.72 4.01
N THR A 313 -2.28 -29.85 3.49
CA THR A 313 -0.86 -29.77 3.84
C THR A 313 -0.70 -29.47 5.34
N PRO A 314 -0.12 -30.36 6.16
CA PRO A 314 -0.21 -30.28 7.62
C PRO A 314 0.31 -28.96 8.21
N TRP A 315 1.52 -28.52 7.84
CA TRP A 315 2.09 -27.28 8.37
C TRP A 315 1.33 -26.02 7.91
N VAL A 316 0.75 -26.04 6.70
CA VAL A 316 -0.10 -24.95 6.19
C VAL A 316 -1.43 -24.90 6.92
N ARG A 317 -2.02 -26.07 7.20
CA ARG A 317 -3.34 -26.19 7.85
C ARG A 317 -3.26 -25.95 9.35
N ASP A 318 -2.27 -26.51 10.02
CA ASP A 318 -2.25 -26.62 11.48
C ASP A 318 -1.47 -25.50 12.16
N TYR A 319 -0.47 -24.90 11.50
CA TYR A 319 0.31 -23.81 12.11
C TYR A 319 -0.28 -22.45 11.75
N ARG A 320 -0.83 -21.76 12.77
CA ARG A 320 -1.44 -20.41 12.67
C ARG A 320 -0.57 -19.30 13.24
N GLY A 321 0.58 -19.64 13.80
CA GLY A 321 1.49 -18.71 14.45
C GLY A 321 2.24 -17.82 13.48
N LEU A 322 3.04 -16.91 14.03
CA LEU A 322 3.90 -16.04 13.24
C LEU A 322 5.13 -16.78 12.74
N TRP A 323 5.53 -16.49 11.50
CA TRP A 323 6.73 -17.03 10.86
C TRP A 323 7.99 -16.24 11.20
N GLY A 324 8.13 -15.79 12.44
CA GLY A 324 9.27 -15.00 12.88
C GLY A 324 8.96 -14.27 14.17
N LEU A 325 9.94 -13.51 14.65
CA LEU A 325 9.86 -12.81 15.93
C LEU A 325 8.54 -12.02 16.11
N ASP A 326 7.83 -12.29 17.20
CA ASP A 326 6.76 -11.41 17.67
C ASP A 326 7.39 -10.24 18.43
N THR A 327 7.42 -9.06 17.82
CA THR A 327 7.93 -7.82 18.42
C THR A 327 6.91 -7.15 19.33
N GLU A 328 5.69 -7.69 19.41
CA GLU A 328 4.53 -7.08 20.07
C GLU A 328 4.17 -5.70 19.49
N ASP A 329 4.64 -5.39 18.27
CA ASP A 329 4.31 -4.15 17.57
C ASP A 329 2.81 -4.11 17.26
N ARG A 330 2.10 -3.25 18.00
CA ARG A 330 0.65 -3.05 17.87
C ARG A 330 0.24 -2.49 16.51
N PHE A 331 1.17 -1.92 15.75
CA PHE A 331 0.89 -1.48 14.38
C PHE A 331 1.22 -2.54 13.33
N GLY A 332 1.78 -3.68 13.75
CA GLY A 332 2.02 -4.85 12.91
C GLY A 332 3.17 -4.73 11.89
N GLY A 333 3.76 -3.53 11.74
CA GLY A 333 4.80 -3.28 10.74
C GLY A 333 6.05 -4.11 11.01
N GLU A 334 6.57 -4.08 12.24
CA GLU A 334 7.76 -4.85 12.63
C GLU A 334 7.41 -6.25 13.18
N ARG A 335 6.16 -6.70 13.01
CA ARG A 335 5.67 -8.00 13.47
C ARG A 335 5.72 -8.98 12.30
N ALA A 336 6.35 -10.14 12.51
CA ALA A 336 6.44 -11.18 11.50
C ALA A 336 5.06 -11.57 10.93
N PRO A 337 4.97 -11.97 9.65
CA PRO A 337 3.72 -12.42 9.07
C PRO A 337 3.35 -13.80 9.62
N ALA A 338 2.08 -14.19 9.52
CA ALA A 338 1.72 -15.60 9.63
C ALA A 338 1.94 -16.31 8.28
N GLY A 339 1.70 -17.62 8.25
CA GLY A 339 1.90 -18.45 7.05
C GLY A 339 0.99 -18.06 5.86
N PRO A 340 1.11 -18.76 4.73
CA PRO A 340 0.37 -18.40 3.50
C PRO A 340 -1.16 -18.47 3.67
N ARG A 341 -1.65 -19.34 4.57
CA ARG A 341 -3.08 -19.53 4.83
C ARG A 341 -3.69 -18.56 5.84
N TYR A 342 -2.89 -17.99 6.75
CA TYR A 342 -3.40 -17.28 7.93
C TYR A 342 -2.90 -15.85 8.02
N GLU A 343 -3.76 -14.96 8.52
CA GLU A 343 -3.36 -13.62 8.96
C GLU A 343 -2.66 -13.68 10.33
N ARG A 344 -2.06 -12.56 10.74
CA ARG A 344 -1.33 -12.43 12.02
C ARG A 344 -2.18 -12.69 13.28
N ASP A 345 -3.50 -12.67 13.14
CA ASP A 345 -4.49 -12.97 14.20
C ASP A 345 -4.99 -14.43 14.15
N GLY A 346 -4.49 -15.24 13.21
CA GLY A 346 -4.86 -16.64 13.02
C GLY A 346 -6.17 -16.86 12.25
N THR A 347 -6.80 -15.80 11.74
CA THR A 347 -7.92 -15.89 10.78
C THR A 347 -7.42 -16.34 9.41
N VAL A 348 -8.29 -16.94 8.61
CA VAL A 348 -7.90 -17.39 7.25
C VAL A 348 -7.78 -16.16 6.35
N ARG A 349 -6.66 -16.04 5.63
CA ARG A 349 -6.45 -14.93 4.68
C ARG A 349 -7.53 -14.92 3.62
N ALA A 350 -8.01 -13.73 3.26
CA ALA A 350 -8.97 -13.56 2.18
C ALA A 350 -8.46 -14.16 0.86
N SER A 351 -7.18 -13.95 0.54
CA SER A 351 -6.56 -14.53 -0.66
C SER A 351 -6.48 -16.05 -0.66
N TRP A 352 -6.53 -16.70 0.51
CA TRP A 352 -6.55 -18.16 0.61
C TRP A 352 -7.98 -18.72 0.55
N GLY A 353 -8.89 -18.12 1.33
CA GLY A 353 -10.27 -18.59 1.48
C GLY A 353 -11.20 -18.21 0.33
N TYR A 354 -11.07 -16.99 -0.20
CA TYR A 354 -11.94 -16.40 -1.23
C TYR A 354 -11.09 -15.62 -2.25
N PRO A 355 -10.21 -16.29 -3.02
CA PRO A 355 -9.28 -15.62 -3.93
C PRO A 355 -9.93 -14.73 -4.99
N VAL A 356 -11.13 -15.09 -5.49
CA VAL A 356 -11.86 -14.26 -6.47
C VAL A 356 -12.33 -12.96 -5.83
N THR A 357 -12.92 -13.01 -4.64
CA THR A 357 -13.37 -11.82 -3.90
C THR A 357 -12.19 -10.95 -3.47
N TRP A 358 -11.10 -11.56 -3.00
CA TRP A 358 -9.88 -10.84 -2.66
C TRP A 358 -9.31 -10.06 -3.85
N ALA A 359 -9.36 -10.63 -5.05
CA ALA A 359 -8.99 -9.98 -6.30
C ALA A 359 -10.06 -9.00 -6.86
N GLY A 360 -11.21 -8.88 -6.19
CA GLY A 360 -12.36 -8.09 -6.64
C GLY A 360 -13.04 -8.62 -7.91
N LEU A 361 -12.78 -9.87 -8.31
CA LEU A 361 -13.22 -10.47 -9.59
C LEU A 361 -14.71 -10.85 -9.62
N ASP A 362 -15.40 -10.79 -8.49
CA ASP A 362 -16.85 -11.02 -8.41
C ASP A 362 -17.66 -10.10 -9.33
N ALA A 363 -17.16 -8.87 -9.57
CA ALA A 363 -17.81 -7.89 -10.44
C ALA A 363 -17.61 -8.16 -11.95
N GLU A 364 -16.57 -8.90 -12.33
CA GLU A 364 -16.26 -9.19 -13.74
C GLU A 364 -16.93 -10.50 -14.19
N GLY A 365 -17.02 -11.49 -13.28
CA GLY A 365 -17.49 -12.84 -13.63
C GLY A 365 -16.54 -13.57 -14.60
N PRO A 366 -16.59 -14.91 -14.68
CA PRO A 366 -15.71 -15.70 -15.56
C PRO A 366 -16.12 -15.66 -17.03
N ASP A 367 -17.30 -15.12 -17.36
CA ASP A 367 -17.81 -15.03 -18.73
C ASP A 367 -17.51 -13.64 -19.33
N PRO A 368 -16.57 -13.53 -20.29
CA PRO A 368 -16.19 -12.27 -20.91
C PRO A 368 -17.36 -11.57 -21.61
N ASP A 369 -18.31 -12.32 -22.16
CA ASP A 369 -19.43 -11.78 -22.92
C ASP A 369 -20.47 -11.16 -21.95
N ALA A 370 -20.70 -11.82 -20.81
CA ALA A 370 -21.51 -11.28 -19.74
C ALA A 370 -20.88 -10.01 -19.12
N ALA A 371 -19.55 -10.00 -18.94
CA ALA A 371 -18.79 -8.86 -18.43
C ALA A 371 -18.86 -7.65 -19.38
N ALA A 372 -18.61 -7.87 -20.67
CA ALA A 372 -18.70 -6.84 -21.71
C ALA A 372 -20.12 -6.28 -21.80
N GLY A 373 -21.15 -7.14 -21.73
CA GLY A 373 -22.55 -6.72 -21.68
C GLY A 373 -22.90 -5.89 -20.44
N ALA A 374 -22.37 -6.24 -19.27
CA ALA A 374 -22.55 -5.48 -18.03
C ALA A 374 -21.88 -4.10 -18.11
N ARG A 375 -20.63 -4.05 -18.58
CA ARG A 375 -19.91 -2.79 -18.79
C ARG A 375 -20.59 -1.91 -19.83
N LEU A 376 -21.11 -2.49 -20.91
CA LEU A 376 -21.86 -1.77 -21.93
C LEU A 376 -23.11 -1.08 -21.34
N ARG A 377 -23.83 -1.77 -20.44
CA ARG A 377 -24.98 -1.18 -19.72
C ARG A 377 -24.55 -0.03 -18.81
N GLU A 378 -23.46 -0.20 -18.06
CA GLU A 378 -22.93 0.83 -17.17
C GLU A 378 -22.47 2.08 -17.95
N VAL A 379 -21.63 1.91 -18.98
CA VAL A 379 -21.15 3.00 -19.85
C VAL A 379 -22.32 3.72 -20.49
N THR A 380 -23.35 2.99 -20.92
CA THR A 380 -24.59 3.58 -21.47
C THR A 380 -25.30 4.46 -20.43
N ALA A 381 -25.44 3.97 -19.19
CA ALA A 381 -26.03 4.76 -18.10
C ALA A 381 -25.21 6.02 -17.75
N LEU A 382 -23.87 5.91 -17.75
CA LEU A 382 -22.97 7.06 -17.51
C LEU A 382 -23.09 8.11 -18.62
N ILE A 383 -23.16 7.69 -19.88
CA ILE A 383 -23.39 8.59 -21.02
C ILE A 383 -24.70 9.37 -20.83
N ASP A 384 -25.77 8.69 -20.42
CA ASP A 384 -27.06 9.33 -20.19
C ASP A 384 -27.00 10.32 -19.01
N GLN A 385 -26.31 9.97 -17.93
CA GLN A 385 -26.08 10.88 -16.79
C GLN A 385 -25.30 12.13 -17.20
N HIS A 386 -24.21 11.98 -17.97
CA HIS A 386 -23.42 13.10 -18.47
C HIS A 386 -24.23 13.99 -19.42
N ARG A 387 -25.07 13.40 -20.28
CA ARG A 387 -25.98 14.14 -21.16
C ARG A 387 -27.02 14.92 -20.36
N GLU A 388 -27.61 14.31 -19.33
CA GLU A 388 -28.58 14.98 -18.47
C GLU A 388 -27.94 16.16 -17.72
N ARG A 389 -26.75 15.95 -17.16
CA ARG A 389 -25.96 17.01 -16.53
C ARG A 389 -25.66 18.16 -17.49
N ALA A 390 -25.23 17.85 -18.71
CA ALA A 390 -24.98 18.85 -19.75
C ALA A 390 -26.26 19.61 -20.12
N ARG A 391 -27.42 18.94 -20.22
CA ARG A 391 -28.72 19.60 -20.44
C ARG A 391 -29.07 20.55 -19.30
N ARG A 392 -28.92 20.12 -18.04
CA ARG A 392 -29.18 20.95 -16.85
C ARG A 392 -28.27 22.19 -16.83
N LEU A 393 -26.98 22.03 -17.10
CA LEU A 393 -26.03 23.14 -17.16
C LEU A 393 -26.35 24.12 -18.29
N ARG A 394 -26.75 23.63 -19.47
CA ARG A 394 -27.17 24.49 -20.58
C ARG A 394 -28.46 25.24 -20.26
N ALA A 395 -29.43 24.58 -19.63
CA ALA A 395 -30.67 25.21 -19.18
C ALA A 395 -30.40 26.31 -18.15
N ALA A 396 -29.51 26.05 -17.17
CA ALA A 396 -29.08 27.03 -16.18
C ALA A 396 -28.32 28.21 -16.81
N ALA A 397 -27.41 27.95 -17.76
CA ALA A 397 -26.69 29.00 -18.47
C ALA A 397 -27.63 29.89 -19.29
N LYS A 398 -28.62 29.29 -19.96
CA LYS A 398 -29.67 30.01 -20.69
C LYS A 398 -30.51 30.89 -19.76
N ALA A 399 -30.92 30.36 -18.60
CA ALA A 399 -31.66 31.13 -17.60
C ALA A 399 -30.84 32.30 -17.02
N ALA A 400 -29.52 32.16 -16.95
CA ALA A 400 -28.60 33.19 -16.44
C ALA A 400 -28.06 34.15 -17.53
N GLY A 401 -28.54 34.06 -18.78
CA GLY A 401 -28.07 34.92 -19.89
C GLY A 401 -26.60 34.71 -20.28
N ARG A 402 -26.00 33.56 -19.95
CA ARG A 402 -24.59 33.26 -20.23
C ARG A 402 -24.46 32.38 -21.48
N PRO A 403 -23.41 32.57 -22.29
CA PRO A 403 -23.14 31.70 -23.43
C PRO A 403 -22.87 30.26 -22.95
N ALA A 404 -23.40 29.28 -23.68
CA ALA A 404 -23.19 27.87 -23.38
C ALA A 404 -21.70 27.50 -23.52
N PRO A 405 -21.20 26.55 -22.71
CA PRO A 405 -19.81 26.12 -22.81
C PRO A 405 -19.50 25.55 -24.20
N PRO A 406 -18.38 25.94 -24.84
CA PRO A 406 -18.12 25.67 -26.26
C PRO A 406 -17.49 24.30 -26.56
N ARG A 407 -17.09 23.50 -25.55
CA ARG A 407 -16.39 22.22 -25.77
C ARG A 407 -17.24 21.00 -25.39
N PRO A 408 -17.17 19.90 -26.17
CA PRO A 408 -17.72 18.62 -25.76
C PRO A 408 -17.07 18.17 -24.45
N ASP A 409 -17.86 17.53 -23.58
CA ASP A 409 -17.35 16.92 -22.36
C ASP A 409 -16.35 15.81 -22.74
N PRO A 410 -15.05 15.95 -22.39
CA PRO A 410 -14.04 14.97 -22.77
C PRO A 410 -14.31 13.59 -22.17
N ASP A 411 -14.97 13.51 -21.02
CA ASP A 411 -15.39 12.23 -20.43
C ASP A 411 -16.50 11.58 -21.27
N LEU A 412 -17.43 12.36 -21.80
CA LEU A 412 -18.48 11.87 -22.69
C LEU A 412 -17.91 11.30 -23.99
N VAL A 413 -16.89 11.95 -24.56
CA VAL A 413 -16.18 11.46 -25.77
C VAL A 413 -15.48 10.13 -25.48
N ARG A 414 -14.80 10.01 -24.32
CA ARG A 414 -14.16 8.76 -23.90
C ARG A 414 -15.17 7.63 -23.71
N LEU A 415 -16.26 7.89 -22.97
CA LEU A 415 -17.31 6.90 -22.71
C LEU A 415 -17.98 6.45 -24.01
N GLN A 416 -18.18 7.37 -24.96
CA GLN A 416 -18.76 7.05 -26.27
C GLN A 416 -17.84 6.14 -27.09
N ALA A 417 -16.53 6.37 -27.07
CA ALA A 417 -15.55 5.51 -27.72
C ALA A 417 -15.49 4.11 -27.06
N GLU A 418 -15.50 4.06 -25.72
CA GLU A 418 -15.56 2.81 -24.95
C GLU A 418 -16.83 2.01 -25.28
N ARG A 419 -17.98 2.68 -25.40
CA ARG A 419 -19.23 2.03 -25.80
C ARG A 419 -19.14 1.38 -27.18
N VAL A 420 -18.58 2.09 -28.17
CA VAL A 420 -18.43 1.58 -29.54
C VAL A 420 -17.51 0.36 -29.54
N ALA A 421 -16.35 0.45 -28.88
CA ALA A 421 -15.43 -0.67 -28.73
C ALA A 421 -16.14 -1.92 -28.13
N LEU A 422 -16.90 -1.74 -27.04
CA LEU A 422 -17.68 -2.83 -26.43
C LEU A 422 -18.75 -3.42 -27.36
N GLN A 423 -19.36 -2.61 -28.23
CA GLN A 423 -20.34 -3.08 -29.23
C GLN A 423 -19.68 -3.84 -30.39
N ASP A 424 -18.44 -3.45 -30.74
CA ASP A 424 -17.64 -4.09 -31.77
C ASP A 424 -16.99 -5.41 -31.29
N GLY A 425 -17.21 -5.78 -30.02
CA GLY A 425 -16.68 -6.99 -29.40
C GLY A 425 -15.28 -6.81 -28.78
N ASP A 426 -14.79 -5.57 -28.69
CA ASP A 426 -13.53 -5.31 -28.02
C ASP A 426 -13.69 -5.52 -26.50
N PRO A 427 -12.67 -6.09 -25.85
CA PRO A 427 -12.69 -6.27 -24.42
C PRO A 427 -12.81 -4.93 -23.66
N PRO A 428 -13.51 -4.87 -22.52
CA PRO A 428 -13.56 -3.68 -21.70
C PRO A 428 -12.14 -3.21 -21.34
N PRO A 429 -11.85 -1.89 -21.43
CA PRO A 429 -10.55 -1.36 -21.09
C PRO A 429 -10.20 -1.71 -19.65
N ALA A 430 -8.97 -2.16 -19.41
CA ALA A 430 -8.51 -2.49 -18.08
C ALA A 430 -8.68 -1.27 -17.15
N PRO A 431 -9.13 -1.46 -15.89
CA PRO A 431 -9.21 -0.36 -14.94
C PRO A 431 -7.82 0.24 -14.74
N ALA A 432 -7.63 1.48 -15.20
CA ALA A 432 -6.40 2.22 -14.97
C ALA A 432 -6.26 2.53 -13.48
N THR A 433 -5.41 1.80 -12.76
CA THR A 433 -5.06 2.17 -11.39
C THR A 433 -3.87 3.13 -11.40
N PRO A 434 -4.00 4.35 -10.85
CA PRO A 434 -2.91 5.30 -10.81
C PRO A 434 -2.00 4.98 -9.61
N ALA A 435 -1.21 3.92 -9.69
CA ALA A 435 0.00 3.89 -8.87
C ALA A 435 0.87 5.06 -9.37
N ARG A 436 0.96 6.13 -8.57
CA ARG A 436 1.63 7.37 -8.98
C ARG A 436 3.14 7.14 -9.05
N ARG A 437 3.58 6.63 -10.19
CA ARG A 437 4.99 6.47 -10.54
C ARG A 437 5.71 7.80 -10.35
N LEU A 438 6.87 7.78 -9.71
CA LEU A 438 7.67 8.99 -9.62
C LEU A 438 8.12 9.40 -11.03
N ALA A 439 7.99 10.69 -11.32
CA ALA A 439 8.67 11.28 -12.46
C ALA A 439 10.19 11.01 -12.33
N PRO A 440 10.92 10.92 -13.46
CA PRO A 440 12.36 10.69 -13.43
C PRO A 440 13.07 11.68 -12.49
N PRO A 441 14.14 11.24 -11.80
CA PRO A 441 14.79 12.06 -10.78
C PRO A 441 15.30 13.37 -11.40
N PRO A 442 15.28 14.47 -10.64
CA PRO A 442 15.79 15.74 -11.13
C PRO A 442 17.29 15.68 -11.41
N GLY A 443 17.77 16.61 -12.24
CA GLY A 443 19.19 16.72 -12.59
C GLY A 443 20.10 16.73 -11.35
N PRO A 444 21.37 16.29 -11.50
CA PRO A 444 22.25 15.92 -10.38
C PRO A 444 22.47 17.03 -9.35
N ALA A 445 22.57 18.29 -9.78
CA ALA A 445 22.71 19.44 -8.90
C ALA A 445 21.47 19.66 -8.00
N ARG A 446 20.28 19.62 -8.60
CA ARG A 446 18.99 19.76 -7.89
C ARG A 446 18.76 18.59 -6.93
N ARG A 447 19.15 17.38 -7.31
CA ARG A 447 19.10 16.20 -6.44
C ARG A 447 20.00 16.36 -5.21
N ARG A 448 21.25 16.82 -5.39
CA ARG A 448 22.18 17.09 -4.27
C ARG A 448 21.64 18.14 -3.30
N PHE A 449 21.09 19.23 -3.83
CA PHE A 449 20.46 20.26 -3.00
C PHE A 449 19.28 19.70 -2.20
N LEU A 450 18.36 18.97 -2.84
CA LEU A 450 17.21 18.37 -2.15
C LEU A 450 17.65 17.38 -1.07
N MET A 451 18.71 16.60 -1.29
CA MET A 451 19.28 15.71 -0.27
C MET A 451 19.77 16.49 0.95
N LEU A 452 20.62 17.50 0.74
CA LEU A 452 21.15 18.33 1.83
C LEU A 452 20.05 19.09 2.57
N TRP A 453 19.17 19.75 1.82
CA TRP A 453 18.01 20.45 2.35
C TRP A 453 17.13 19.52 3.19
N SER A 454 16.98 18.28 2.74
CA SER A 454 16.11 17.34 3.41
C SER A 454 16.60 16.87 4.77
N ALA A 455 17.93 16.74 4.91
CA ALA A 455 18.58 16.38 6.16
C ALA A 455 18.52 17.54 7.17
N VAL A 456 18.68 18.78 6.70
CA VAL A 456 18.72 19.96 7.57
C VAL A 456 17.32 20.35 8.05
N SER A 457 16.33 20.40 7.15
CA SER A 457 15.04 21.01 7.49
C SER A 457 14.24 20.21 8.54
N ALA A 458 14.36 18.88 8.58
CA ALA A 458 13.65 18.07 9.58
C ALA A 458 14.19 18.33 10.99
N SER A 459 15.52 18.36 11.15
CA SER A 459 16.19 18.68 12.41
C SER A 459 15.85 20.10 12.89
N VAL A 460 15.81 21.07 11.97
CA VAL A 460 15.45 22.46 12.30
C VAL A 460 14.01 22.58 12.81
N VAL A 461 13.05 21.89 12.17
CA VAL A 461 11.64 21.90 12.64
C VAL A 461 11.49 21.24 14.00
N LEU A 462 12.11 20.07 14.20
CA LEU A 462 12.04 19.36 15.49
C LEU A 462 12.71 20.17 16.61
N GLY A 463 13.86 20.78 16.34
CA GLY A 463 14.54 21.68 17.28
C GLY A 463 13.69 22.91 17.61
N GLY A 464 13.06 23.52 16.59
CA GLY A 464 12.13 24.64 16.79
C GLY A 464 10.91 24.26 17.63
N ALA A 465 10.31 23.09 17.38
CA ALA A 465 9.19 22.58 18.16
C ALA A 465 9.60 22.32 19.63
N ALA A 466 10.78 21.74 19.87
CA ALA A 466 11.31 21.53 21.22
C ALA A 466 11.52 22.87 21.96
N LEU A 467 12.04 23.89 21.28
CA LEU A 467 12.21 25.22 21.86
C LEU A 467 10.87 25.89 22.24
N ILE A 468 9.82 25.73 21.43
CA ILE A 468 8.47 26.21 21.75
C ILE A 468 7.92 25.52 23.01
N VAL A 469 8.13 24.21 23.13
CA VAL A 469 7.67 23.43 24.30
C VAL A 469 8.43 23.83 25.57
N LEU A 470 9.74 24.04 25.45
CA LEU A 470 10.60 24.39 26.60
C LEU A 470 10.47 25.86 27.01
N ASN A 471 10.11 26.74 26.08
CA ASN A 471 9.93 28.17 26.35
C ASN A 471 8.79 28.72 25.47
N PRO A 472 7.59 28.94 26.03
CA PRO A 472 6.41 29.33 25.25
C PRO A 472 6.09 30.85 25.21
N PRO A 473 7.04 31.81 25.07
CA PRO A 473 6.63 33.18 24.78
C PRO A 473 6.05 33.25 23.36
N LEU A 474 5.02 34.08 23.20
CA LEU A 474 4.38 34.38 21.91
C LEU A 474 5.39 34.68 20.78
N GLY A 475 6.52 35.32 21.11
CA GLY A 475 7.59 35.61 20.15
C GLY A 475 8.29 34.36 19.58
N VAL A 476 8.50 33.32 20.40
CA VAL A 476 9.10 32.05 19.95
C VAL A 476 8.14 31.28 19.05
N PHE A 477 6.84 31.30 19.38
CA PHE A 477 5.80 30.72 18.54
C PHE A 477 5.77 31.37 17.14
N TRP A 478 5.70 32.71 17.07
CA TRP A 478 5.67 33.41 15.78
C TRP A 478 6.97 33.25 14.98
N SER A 479 8.12 33.20 15.65
CA SER A 479 9.41 32.92 15.01
C SER A 479 9.45 31.52 14.40
N ALA A 480 8.88 30.52 15.07
CA ALA A 480 8.77 29.16 14.55
C ALA A 480 7.79 29.06 13.37
N VAL A 481 6.66 29.77 13.41
CA VAL A 481 5.72 29.85 12.28
C VAL A 481 6.37 30.50 11.06
N ALA A 482 7.10 31.61 11.26
CA ALA A 482 7.84 32.27 10.19
C ALA A 482 8.93 31.35 9.59
N LEU A 483 9.69 30.67 10.44
CA LEU A 483 10.69 29.68 10.02
C LEU A 483 10.05 28.54 9.20
N LEU A 484 8.92 27.99 9.64
CA LEU A 484 8.18 26.97 8.90
C LEU A 484 7.73 27.50 7.53
N GLY A 485 7.26 28.75 7.46
CA GLY A 485 6.90 29.43 6.21
C GLY A 485 8.08 29.52 5.24
N VAL A 486 9.26 29.92 5.73
CA VAL A 486 10.51 29.96 4.95
C VAL A 486 10.88 28.57 4.45
N LEU A 487 10.80 27.55 5.31
CA LEU A 487 11.13 26.16 4.94
C LEU A 487 10.21 25.64 3.82
N VAL A 488 8.91 25.92 3.90
CA VAL A 488 7.92 25.56 2.88
C VAL A 488 8.16 26.33 1.57
N ALA A 489 8.51 27.61 1.64
CA ALA A 489 8.81 28.43 0.47
C ALA A 489 10.06 27.93 -0.27
N VAL A 490 11.15 27.66 0.44
CA VAL A 490 12.38 27.08 -0.13
C VAL A 490 12.08 25.74 -0.80
N GLU A 491 11.28 24.88 -0.16
CA GLU A 491 10.89 23.61 -0.78
C GLU A 491 9.99 23.79 -2.02
N ALA A 492 9.07 24.75 -2.01
CA ALA A 492 8.23 25.04 -3.16
C ALA A 492 9.06 25.55 -4.35
N VAL A 493 10.07 26.39 -4.12
CA VAL A 493 11.02 26.84 -5.15
C VAL A 493 11.82 25.64 -5.65
N ALA A 494 12.44 24.89 -4.74
CA ALA A 494 13.25 23.72 -5.07
C ALA A 494 12.45 22.70 -5.90
N ARG A 495 11.14 22.54 -5.64
CA ARG A 495 10.25 21.62 -6.35
C ARG A 495 9.54 22.19 -7.58
N GLY A 496 9.76 23.47 -7.93
CA GLY A 496 9.07 24.13 -9.05
C GLY A 496 7.56 24.31 -8.82
N ARG A 497 7.14 24.44 -7.56
CA ARG A 497 5.73 24.56 -7.13
C ARG A 497 5.41 25.94 -6.53
N LEU A 498 6.28 26.94 -6.69
CA LEU A 498 6.12 28.28 -6.11
C LEU A 498 4.75 28.91 -6.43
N LEU A 499 4.32 28.88 -7.69
CA LEU A 499 3.02 29.41 -8.11
C LEU A 499 1.85 28.72 -7.40
N ARG A 500 1.97 27.42 -7.12
CA ARG A 500 0.95 26.67 -6.39
C ARG A 500 0.91 27.11 -4.92
N LEU A 501 2.06 27.28 -4.28
CA LEU A 501 2.16 27.79 -2.92
C LEU A 501 1.55 29.19 -2.81
N LEU A 502 1.90 30.10 -3.71
CA LEU A 502 1.37 31.47 -3.72
C LEU A 502 -0.15 31.49 -3.83
N ARG A 503 -0.74 30.67 -4.71
CA ARG A 503 -2.20 30.53 -4.82
C ARG A 503 -2.85 30.08 -3.51
N TRP A 504 -2.25 29.13 -2.81
CA TRP A 504 -2.72 28.68 -1.49
C TRP A 504 -2.62 29.77 -0.43
N CYS A 505 -1.50 30.52 -0.40
CA CYS A 505 -1.33 31.63 0.53
C CYS A 505 -2.38 32.73 0.32
N VAL A 506 -2.65 33.11 -0.94
CA VAL A 506 -3.69 34.08 -1.27
C VAL A 506 -5.06 33.58 -0.82
N MET A 507 -5.40 32.33 -1.12
CA MET A 507 -6.69 31.75 -0.72
C MET A 507 -6.84 31.69 0.81
N ALA A 508 -5.78 31.29 1.53
CA ALA A 508 -5.78 31.29 2.99
C ALA A 508 -5.93 32.70 3.57
N ALA A 509 -5.25 33.69 3.00
CA ALA A 509 -5.38 35.09 3.42
C ALA A 509 -6.81 35.61 3.25
N VAL A 510 -7.46 35.29 2.12
CA VAL A 510 -8.87 35.65 1.88
C VAL A 510 -9.79 34.98 2.89
N VAL A 511 -9.59 33.69 3.18
CA VAL A 511 -10.40 32.95 4.16
C VAL A 511 -10.23 33.53 5.57
N LEU A 512 -8.99 33.79 5.99
CA LEU A 512 -8.69 34.35 7.31
C LEU A 512 -9.23 35.77 7.45
N LEU A 513 -9.10 36.60 6.41
CA LEU A 513 -9.67 37.94 6.39
C LEU A 513 -11.19 37.88 6.49
N THR A 514 -11.82 36.97 5.73
CA THR A 514 -13.28 36.77 5.79
C THR A 514 -13.72 36.32 7.18
N ALA A 515 -13.05 35.32 7.76
CA ALA A 515 -13.33 34.84 9.11
C ALA A 515 -13.16 35.95 10.16
N TRP A 516 -12.08 36.72 10.07
CA TRP A 516 -11.85 37.89 10.93
C TRP A 516 -12.99 38.90 10.81
N THR A 517 -13.38 39.28 9.60
CA THR A 517 -14.47 40.24 9.39
C THR A 517 -15.80 39.72 9.91
N LEU A 518 -16.06 38.41 9.81
CA LEU A 518 -17.27 37.78 10.38
C LEU A 518 -17.25 37.78 11.90
N VAL A 519 -16.12 37.46 12.53
CA VAL A 519 -15.96 37.52 13.99
C VAL A 519 -16.10 38.95 14.49
N GLU A 520 -15.50 39.91 13.80
CA GLU A 520 -15.58 41.32 14.15
C GLU A 520 -17.00 41.88 13.95
N ALA A 521 -17.68 41.52 12.86
CA ALA A 521 -19.09 41.85 12.64
C ALA A 521 -19.99 41.23 13.70
N ALA A 522 -19.75 39.96 14.06
CA ALA A 522 -20.46 39.28 15.14
C ALA A 522 -20.18 39.92 16.50
N ALA A 523 -18.96 40.36 16.78
CA ALA A 523 -18.62 41.05 18.03
C ALA A 523 -19.27 42.43 18.14
N ARG A 524 -19.25 43.21 17.04
CA ARG A 524 -19.86 44.55 16.96
C ARG A 524 -21.39 44.52 16.93
N HIS A 525 -21.99 43.47 16.35
CA HIS A 525 -23.45 43.30 16.22
C HIS A 525 -23.94 42.01 16.91
N TRP A 526 -23.37 41.68 18.07
CA TRP A 526 -23.63 40.41 18.76
C TRP A 526 -25.11 40.22 19.10
N ARG A 527 -25.81 41.30 19.46
CA ARG A 527 -27.26 41.27 19.73
C ARG A 527 -28.09 40.85 18.52
N VAL A 528 -27.75 41.36 17.33
CA VAL A 528 -28.44 41.04 16.07
C VAL A 528 -28.12 39.61 15.65
N THR A 529 -26.86 39.21 15.80
CA THR A 529 -26.40 37.85 15.47
C THR A 529 -27.07 36.81 16.36
N VAL A 530 -27.14 37.04 17.67
CA VAL A 530 -27.82 36.17 18.63
C VAL A 530 -29.33 36.15 18.35
N ALA A 531 -29.96 37.29 18.09
CA ALA A 531 -31.39 37.35 17.75
C ALA A 531 -31.72 36.57 16.47
N ALA A 532 -30.90 36.68 15.42
CA ALA A 532 -31.07 35.94 14.19
C ALA A 532 -30.90 34.42 14.39
N LEU A 533 -29.90 34.00 15.16
CA LEU A 533 -29.69 32.58 15.48
C LEU A 533 -30.86 32.00 16.31
N LEU A 534 -31.37 32.75 17.27
CA LEU A 534 -32.55 32.37 18.05
C LEU A 534 -33.81 32.29 17.17
N ALA A 535 -33.99 33.21 16.23
CA ALA A 535 -35.11 33.19 15.29
C ALA A 535 -35.03 31.98 14.34
N VAL A 536 -33.86 31.66 13.81
CA VAL A 536 -33.62 30.46 12.98
C VAL A 536 -33.87 29.19 13.80
N GLY A 537 -33.38 29.13 15.03
CA GLY A 537 -33.62 28.02 15.95
C GLY A 537 -35.11 27.83 16.24
N ALA A 538 -35.85 28.92 16.48
CA ALA A 538 -37.29 28.90 16.71
C ALA A 538 -38.07 28.37 15.50
N VAL A 539 -37.71 28.81 14.28
CA VAL A 539 -38.32 28.32 13.03
C VAL A 539 -38.03 26.83 12.83
N ALA A 540 -36.79 26.39 13.08
CA ALA A 540 -36.42 24.98 12.95
C ALA A 540 -37.19 24.10 13.95
N LEU A 541 -37.32 24.53 15.20
CA LEU A 541 -38.13 23.87 16.23
C LEU A 541 -39.61 23.82 15.85
N TRP A 542 -40.15 24.92 15.30
CA TRP A 542 -41.53 24.97 14.84
C TRP A 542 -41.77 23.97 13.69
N VAL A 543 -40.89 23.92 12.69
CA VAL A 543 -40.96 22.94 11.59
C VAL A 543 -40.84 21.50 12.10
N ALA A 544 -39.95 21.23 13.05
CA ALA A 544 -39.79 19.91 13.65
C ALA A 544 -41.06 19.48 14.43
N ASN A 545 -41.63 20.38 15.23
CA ASN A 545 -42.85 20.12 15.98
C ASN A 545 -44.06 19.95 15.07
N LEU A 546 -44.17 20.75 13.99
CA LEU A 546 -45.23 20.63 13.00
C LEU A 546 -45.17 19.29 12.27
N ARG A 547 -43.97 18.84 11.89
CA ARG A 547 -43.75 17.50 11.33
C ARG A 547 -44.12 16.39 12.32
N ALA A 548 -43.72 16.51 13.59
CA ALA A 548 -44.05 15.52 14.62
C ALA A 548 -45.56 15.45 14.91
N TRP A 549 -46.27 16.58 14.82
CA TRP A 549 -47.73 16.64 14.97
C TRP A 549 -48.44 16.01 13.76
N LEU A 550 -47.98 16.33 12.54
CA LEU A 550 -48.53 15.75 11.30
C LEU A 550 -48.32 14.23 11.23
N ALA A 551 -47.23 13.71 11.80
CA ALA A 551 -46.95 12.27 11.85
C ALA A 551 -47.78 11.50 12.92
N ARG A 552 -48.53 12.20 13.78
CA ARG A 552 -49.42 11.62 14.80
C ARG A 552 -50.91 11.67 14.41
N ARG A 553 -51.22 12.21 13.23
CA ARG A 553 -52.51 12.04 12.54
C ARG A 553 -52.36 10.96 11.49
#